data_AF-A0A2N5MCI3-F1
#
_entry.id   AF-A0A2N5MCI3-F1
#
_cell.length_a   1.000
_cell.length_b   1.000
_cell.length_c   1.000
_cell.angle_alpha   90.00
_cell.angle_beta   90.00
_cell.angle_gamma   90.00
#
_symmetry.space_group_name_H-M   'P 1'
#
loop_
_entity.id
_entity.type
_entity.pdbx_description
1 polymer ?
#
loop_
_entity_poly.entity_id
_entity_poly.type
_entity_poly.pdbx_seq_one_letter_code
_entity_poly.pdbx_strand_id
1 'polypeptide(L)'
;MNNSKSILIQGSIFSTKDDIDHEQFLHKFMGFVESNNLTFRGATSVVNEHGKVEEYDKKYEGKYTKLFDFLFQRRNCFSELSLTFSEIEEILQFNLPNSAYKYGAWWANETSGTHSHAKAWILAGWKTTKINLGTSICFVRD
;
A
#
# COMPACT_ATOMS: atom_id res chain seq x y z
N MET A 1 12.41 -38.86 1.51
CA MET A 1 12.84 -37.64 2.23
C MET A 1 11.66 -36.67 2.20
N ASN A 2 11.01 -36.42 3.34
CA ASN A 2 9.93 -35.43 3.44
C ASN A 2 10.55 -34.04 3.33
N ASN A 3 10.48 -33.44 2.14
CA ASN A 3 10.91 -32.08 1.95
C ASN A 3 9.81 -31.17 2.50
N SER A 4 9.92 -30.76 3.76
CA SER A 4 8.98 -29.84 4.39
C SER A 4 9.01 -28.51 3.62
N LYS A 5 7.94 -28.20 2.88
CA LYS A 5 7.84 -27.02 2.00
C LYS A 5 7.31 -25.77 2.70
N SER A 6 6.92 -25.87 3.97
CA SER A 6 6.25 -24.79 4.70
C SER A 6 6.52 -24.86 6.20
N ILE A 7 6.55 -23.69 6.83
CA ILE A 7 6.65 -23.52 8.28
C ILE A 7 5.41 -22.75 8.73
N LEU A 8 4.69 -23.27 9.72
CA LEU A 8 3.60 -22.56 10.38
C LEU A 8 4.18 -21.76 11.55
N ILE A 9 3.89 -20.46 11.59
CA ILE A 9 4.29 -19.55 12.66
C ILE A 9 3.02 -19.08 13.36
N GLN A 10 2.93 -19.28 14.68
CA GLN A 10 1.83 -18.83 15.53
C GLN A 10 2.40 -18.18 16.79
N GLY A 11 1.87 -17.02 17.17
CA GLY A 11 2.28 -16.28 18.36
C GLY A 11 2.15 -14.78 18.17
N SER A 12 2.36 -14.04 19.26
CA SER A 12 2.35 -12.56 19.28
C SER A 12 3.76 -12.05 19.53
N ILE A 13 4.13 -10.96 18.86
CA ILE A 13 5.41 -10.27 19.06
C ILE A 13 5.14 -9.02 19.87
N PHE A 14 5.87 -8.85 20.98
CA PHE A 14 5.80 -7.69 21.85
C PHE A 14 7.17 -7.01 21.91
N SER A 15 7.19 -5.69 21.95
CA SER A 15 8.41 -4.94 22.21
C SER A 15 8.66 -4.86 23.71
N THR A 16 9.93 -4.87 24.11
CA THR A 16 10.35 -4.82 25.51
C THR A 16 10.82 -3.44 25.95
N LYS A 17 10.76 -2.43 25.07
CA LYS A 17 11.32 -1.09 25.33
C LYS A 17 10.39 0.06 24.89
N ASP A 18 9.85 -0.01 23.68
CA ASP A 18 9.04 1.04 23.05
C ASP A 18 7.83 0.45 22.31
N ASP A 19 6.87 1.25 21.86
CA ASP A 19 5.81 0.77 20.96
C ASP A 19 6.40 0.18 19.67
N ILE A 20 5.80 -0.92 19.19
CA ILE A 20 6.16 -1.48 17.89
C ILE A 20 5.60 -0.55 16.80
N ASP A 21 6.48 0.13 16.08
CA ASP A 21 6.12 0.70 14.78
C ASP A 21 5.80 -0.44 13.82
N HIS A 22 4.50 -0.69 13.63
CA HIS A 22 4.00 -1.79 12.82
C HIS A 22 4.47 -1.69 11.36
N GLU A 23 4.57 -0.49 10.77
CA GLU A 23 5.04 -0.33 9.39
C GLU A 23 6.53 -0.63 9.26
N GLN A 24 7.34 -0.11 10.19
CA GLN A 24 8.77 -0.40 10.21
C GLN A 24 9.01 -1.90 10.42
N PHE A 25 8.22 -2.53 11.29
CA PHE A 25 8.25 -3.98 11.50
C PHE A 25 7.89 -4.73 10.22
N LEU A 26 6.75 -4.42 9.58
CA LEU A 26 6.33 -5.09 8.34
C LEU A 26 7.33 -4.94 7.23
N HIS A 27 7.87 -3.74 7.02
CA HIS A 27 8.89 -3.52 6.01
C HIS A 27 10.13 -4.38 6.25
N LYS A 28 10.62 -4.42 7.50
CA LYS A 28 11.77 -5.26 7.89
C LYS A 28 11.46 -6.75 7.77
N PHE A 29 10.26 -7.17 8.18
CA PHE A 29 9.82 -8.56 8.16
C PHE A 29 9.63 -9.07 6.73
N MET A 30 8.91 -8.34 5.88
CA MET A 30 8.73 -8.72 4.48
C MET A 30 10.06 -8.67 3.72
N GLY A 31 10.92 -7.68 3.99
CA GLY A 31 12.28 -7.66 3.45
C GLY A 31 13.10 -8.88 3.87
N PHE A 32 12.96 -9.35 5.12
CA PHE A 32 13.57 -10.60 5.57
C PHE A 32 13.01 -11.81 4.82
N VAL A 33 11.68 -11.92 4.66
CA VAL A 33 11.02 -13.02 3.96
C VAL A 33 11.52 -13.10 2.50
N GLU A 34 11.50 -11.98 1.78
CA GLU A 34 11.87 -11.92 0.37
C GLU A 34 13.36 -12.17 0.14
N SER A 35 14.24 -11.59 0.98
CA SER A 35 15.70 -11.79 0.87
C SER A 35 16.13 -13.23 1.11
N ASN A 36 15.28 -14.04 1.75
CA ASN A 36 15.51 -15.46 1.99
C ASN A 36 14.75 -16.38 1.01
N ASN A 37 14.20 -15.85 -0.09
CA ASN A 37 13.38 -16.59 -1.05
C ASN A 37 12.19 -17.32 -0.41
N LEU A 38 11.64 -16.75 0.67
CA LEU A 38 10.45 -17.25 1.34
C LEU A 38 9.21 -16.51 0.85
N THR A 39 8.04 -17.08 1.11
CA THR A 39 6.75 -16.41 0.89
C THR A 39 5.93 -16.50 2.15
N PHE A 40 5.47 -15.36 2.66
CA PHE A 40 4.56 -15.30 3.80
C PHE A 40 3.11 -15.31 3.30
N ARG A 41 2.34 -16.32 3.70
CA ARG A 41 0.91 -16.47 3.39
C ARG A 41 0.09 -16.32 4.66
N GLY A 42 -0.08 -15.08 5.11
CA GLY A 42 -0.81 -14.73 6.32
C GLY A 42 -1.12 -13.23 6.37
N ALA A 43 -1.79 -12.80 7.43
CA ALA A 43 -2.01 -11.39 7.73
C ALA A 43 -1.21 -11.01 8.98
N THR A 44 -0.79 -9.76 9.03
CA THR A 44 -0.24 -9.15 10.24
C THR A 44 -1.29 -8.22 10.81
N SER A 45 -1.53 -8.32 12.11
CA SER A 45 -2.49 -7.49 12.83
C SER A 45 -1.83 -6.92 14.07
N VAL A 46 -2.22 -5.71 14.45
CA VAL A 46 -1.87 -5.17 15.75
C VAL A 46 -2.68 -5.91 16.80
N VAL A 47 -2.01 -6.33 17.86
CA VAL A 47 -2.64 -6.89 19.04
C VAL A 47 -2.25 -6.02 20.22
N ASN A 48 -3.22 -5.64 21.02
CA ASN A 48 -2.93 -4.91 22.26
C ASN A 48 -2.40 -5.85 23.35
N GLU A 49 -2.02 -5.29 24.50
CA GLU A 49 -1.47 -6.01 25.65
C GLU A 49 -2.39 -7.13 26.19
N HIS A 50 -3.68 -7.11 25.84
CA HIS A 50 -4.66 -8.13 26.21
C HIS A 50 -4.85 -9.23 25.15
N GLY A 51 -4.05 -9.20 24.08
CA GLY A 51 -4.13 -10.16 22.97
C GLY A 51 -5.35 -9.97 22.07
N LYS A 52 -6.06 -8.84 22.18
CA LYS A 52 -7.17 -8.52 21.29
C LYS A 52 -6.61 -7.95 19.99
N VAL A 53 -7.04 -8.53 18.86
CA VAL A 53 -6.75 -8.01 17.53
C VAL A 53 -7.41 -6.64 17.41
N GLU A 54 -6.60 -5.62 17.22
CA GLU A 54 -7.05 -4.30 16.78
C GLU A 54 -7.11 -4.31 15.25
N GLU A 55 -8.18 -3.76 14.68
CA GLU A 55 -8.22 -3.52 13.25
C GLU A 55 -7.07 -2.59 12.90
N TYR A 56 -6.04 -3.15 12.26
CA TYR A 56 -4.97 -2.37 11.67
C TYR A 56 -5.51 -1.72 10.40
N ASP A 57 -6.30 -0.67 10.60
CA ASP A 57 -6.89 0.13 9.55
C ASP A 57 -5.76 0.98 8.97
N LYS A 58 -4.99 0.38 8.06
CA LYS A 58 -3.81 0.99 7.44
C LYS A 58 -4.25 2.22 6.64
N LYS A 59 -4.33 3.36 7.30
CA LYS A 59 -4.67 4.63 6.66
C LYS A 59 -3.40 5.18 6.04
N TYR A 60 -3.41 5.45 4.74
CA TYR A 60 -2.41 6.34 4.19
C TYR A 60 -2.57 7.71 4.87
N GLU A 61 -1.50 8.18 5.51
CA GLU A 61 -1.46 9.52 6.12
C GLU A 61 -0.57 10.44 5.28
N GLY A 62 -1.17 11.46 4.67
CA GLY A 62 -0.42 12.43 3.88
C GLY A 62 -1.31 13.27 2.97
N LYS A 63 -0.66 14.03 2.09
CA LYS A 63 -1.37 14.93 1.16
C LYS A 63 -2.37 14.19 0.26
N TYR A 64 -2.12 12.92 -0.07
CA TYR A 64 -2.93 12.14 -1.02
C TYR A 64 -3.97 11.21 -0.34
N THR A 65 -4.33 11.42 0.94
CA THR A 65 -5.25 10.53 1.68
C THR A 65 -6.61 10.38 1.04
N LYS A 66 -7.16 11.45 0.46
CA LYS A 66 -8.45 11.37 -0.22
C LYS A 66 -8.43 10.43 -1.43
N LEU A 67 -7.31 10.39 -2.16
CA LEU A 67 -7.13 9.45 -3.28
C LEU A 67 -7.01 8.02 -2.77
N PHE A 68 -6.28 7.80 -1.67
CA PHE A 68 -6.23 6.50 -1.01
C PHE A 68 -7.64 6.03 -0.61
N ASP A 69 -8.39 6.84 0.14
CA ASP A 69 -9.72 6.49 0.66
C ASP A 69 -10.67 6.14 -0.50
N PHE A 70 -10.65 6.96 -1.55
CA PHE A 70 -11.46 6.76 -2.75
C PHE A 70 -11.13 5.42 -3.44
N LEU A 71 -9.85 5.14 -3.68
CA LEU A 71 -9.42 3.91 -4.34
C LEU A 71 -9.69 2.69 -3.46
N PHE A 72 -9.45 2.78 -2.15
CA PHE A 72 -9.67 1.69 -1.20
C PHE A 72 -11.14 1.25 -1.18
N GLN A 73 -12.08 2.20 -1.12
CA GLN A 73 -13.52 1.93 -1.16
C GLN A 73 -13.96 1.26 -2.47
N ARG A 74 -13.27 1.52 -3.59
CA ARG A 74 -13.63 1.00 -4.92
C ARG A 74 -13.07 -0.39 -5.20
N ARG A 75 -12.12 -0.88 -4.40
CA ARG A 75 -11.44 -2.17 -4.59
C ARG A 75 -12.38 -3.39 -4.66
N ASN A 76 -13.52 -3.30 -3.96
CA ASN A 76 -14.52 -4.38 -3.92
C ASN A 76 -15.48 -4.36 -5.11
N CYS A 77 -15.57 -3.25 -5.83
CA CYS A 77 -16.53 -3.05 -6.92
C CYS A 77 -15.87 -3.08 -8.30
N PHE A 78 -14.56 -2.82 -8.39
CA PHE A 78 -13.84 -2.66 -9.65
C PHE A 78 -12.52 -3.44 -9.65
N SER A 79 -12.20 -4.06 -10.78
CA SER A 79 -10.88 -4.67 -11.05
C SER A 79 -9.95 -3.75 -11.84
N GLU A 80 -10.51 -2.79 -12.57
CA GLU A 80 -9.82 -1.75 -13.33
C GLU A 80 -10.61 -0.44 -13.20
N LEU A 81 -9.91 0.67 -13.03
CA LEU A 81 -10.49 2.01 -12.89
C LEU A 81 -9.62 3.02 -13.62
N SER A 82 -10.21 3.74 -14.59
CA SER A 82 -9.54 4.87 -15.26
C SER A 82 -10.06 6.18 -14.71
N LEU A 83 -9.15 7.07 -14.29
CA LEU A 83 -9.46 8.40 -13.79
C LEU A 83 -8.73 9.45 -14.62
N THR A 84 -9.43 10.51 -15.00
CA THR A 84 -8.83 11.69 -15.62
C THR A 84 -8.06 12.52 -14.60
N PHE A 85 -7.15 13.38 -15.05
CA PHE A 85 -6.44 14.28 -14.14
C PHE A 85 -7.41 15.20 -13.37
N SER A 86 -8.45 15.69 -14.03
CA SER A 86 -9.49 16.52 -13.39
C SER A 86 -10.24 15.74 -12.29
N GLU A 87 -10.62 14.49 -12.53
CA GLU A 87 -11.28 13.66 -11.51
C GLU A 87 -10.34 13.38 -10.33
N ILE A 88 -9.05 13.15 -10.60
CA ILE A 88 -8.04 12.94 -9.55
C ILE A 88 -7.89 14.22 -8.71
N GLU A 89 -7.82 15.40 -9.34
CA GLU A 89 -7.73 16.69 -8.64
C GLU A 89 -9.00 17.00 -7.84
N GLU A 90 -10.17 16.64 -8.36
CA GLU A 90 -11.44 16.75 -7.65
C GLU A 90 -11.46 15.84 -6.41
N ILE A 91 -11.01 14.59 -6.52
CA ILE A 91 -10.86 13.69 -5.36
C ILE A 91 -9.87 14.27 -4.35
N LEU A 92 -8.72 14.77 -4.82
CA LEU A 92 -7.65 15.32 -4.00
C LEU A 92 -8.02 16.66 -3.35
N GLN A 93 -8.92 17.43 -3.96
CA GLN A 93 -9.28 18.80 -3.59
C GLN A 93 -8.08 19.77 -3.65
N PHE A 94 -7.14 19.49 -4.55
CA PHE A 94 -6.04 20.38 -4.92
C PHE A 94 -5.50 19.98 -6.30
N ASN A 95 -4.83 20.92 -6.95
CA ASN A 95 -4.24 20.68 -8.25
C ASN A 95 -2.96 19.84 -8.17
N LEU A 96 -2.83 18.86 -9.05
CA LEU A 96 -1.65 18.02 -9.16
C LEU A 96 -0.43 18.89 -9.55
N PRO A 97 0.77 18.53 -9.05
CA PRO A 97 1.97 19.26 -9.44
C PRO A 97 2.26 19.07 -10.93
N ASN A 98 2.87 20.06 -11.57
CA ASN A 98 3.27 19.99 -12.99
C ASN A 98 4.03 18.71 -13.37
N SER A 99 4.80 18.13 -12.44
CA SER A 99 5.50 16.87 -12.63
C SER A 99 4.57 15.69 -12.94
N ALA A 100 3.37 15.64 -12.35
CA ALA A 100 2.38 14.61 -12.61
C ALA A 100 1.90 14.63 -14.08
N TYR A 101 1.86 15.82 -14.69
CA TYR A 101 1.47 16.01 -16.09
C TYR A 101 2.61 15.70 -17.06
N LYS A 102 3.85 15.95 -16.64
CA LYS A 102 5.03 15.89 -17.54
C LYS A 102 5.74 14.55 -17.52
N TYR A 103 5.73 13.84 -16.39
CA TYR A 103 6.61 12.70 -16.19
C TYR A 103 5.80 11.46 -15.80
N GLY A 104 5.80 10.44 -16.67
CA GLY A 104 5.15 9.16 -16.38
C GLY A 104 5.74 8.46 -15.14
N ALA A 105 7.02 8.67 -14.86
CA ALA A 105 7.66 8.17 -13.65
C ALA A 105 7.02 8.68 -12.35
N TRP A 106 6.33 9.84 -12.38
CA TRP A 106 5.58 10.32 -11.22
C TRP A 106 4.45 9.37 -10.81
N TRP A 107 3.89 8.66 -11.79
CA TRP A 107 2.84 7.65 -11.62
C TRP A 107 3.38 6.23 -11.46
N ALA A 108 4.70 6.05 -11.34
CA ALA A 108 5.29 4.72 -11.18
C ALA A 108 4.87 4.08 -9.85
N ASN A 109 4.76 2.75 -9.84
CA ASN A 109 4.42 1.95 -8.66
C ASN A 109 5.64 1.73 -7.75
N GLU A 110 6.34 2.82 -7.40
CA GLU A 110 7.53 2.75 -6.55
C GLU A 110 7.16 2.72 -5.06
N THR A 111 7.65 1.69 -4.37
CA THR A 111 7.45 1.48 -2.92
C THR A 111 8.64 1.91 -2.07
N SER A 112 9.82 2.03 -2.68
CA SER A 112 11.11 2.18 -1.97
C SER A 112 11.57 3.63 -1.78
N GLY A 113 10.82 4.62 -2.27
CA GLY A 113 11.20 6.04 -2.24
C GLY A 113 10.46 6.91 -1.20
N THR A 114 10.90 8.17 -1.10
CA THR A 114 10.22 9.27 -0.36
C THR A 114 8.96 9.78 -1.06
N HIS A 115 8.56 9.16 -2.18
CA HIS A 115 7.42 9.54 -3.00
C HIS A 115 6.09 9.20 -2.32
N SER A 116 5.64 10.11 -1.45
CA SER A 116 4.39 9.98 -0.69
C SER A 116 3.15 9.85 -1.56
N HIS A 117 3.16 10.22 -2.83
CA HIS A 117 1.99 10.04 -3.72
C HIS A 117 1.75 8.57 -4.09
N ALA A 118 2.79 7.82 -4.45
CA ALA A 118 2.61 6.46 -4.97
C ALA A 118 2.06 5.49 -3.92
N LYS A 119 2.45 5.71 -2.66
CA LYS A 119 1.91 4.99 -1.51
C LYS A 119 0.39 5.09 -1.41
N ALA A 120 -0.24 6.16 -1.89
CA ALA A 120 -1.69 6.33 -1.80
C ALA A 120 -2.46 5.29 -2.61
N TRP A 121 -2.04 4.94 -3.83
CA TRP A 121 -2.71 3.90 -4.60
C TRP A 121 -2.18 2.51 -4.29
N ILE A 122 -0.88 2.36 -4.02
CA ILE A 122 -0.29 1.06 -3.67
C ILE A 122 -0.90 0.51 -2.37
N LEU A 123 -0.97 1.33 -1.31
CA LEU A 123 -1.56 0.89 -0.04
C LEU A 123 -3.07 0.67 -0.16
N ALA A 124 -3.73 1.36 -1.10
CA ALA A 124 -5.14 1.11 -1.41
C ALA A 124 -5.38 -0.22 -2.17
N GLY A 125 -4.31 -0.95 -2.54
CA GLY A 125 -4.38 -2.21 -3.28
C GLY A 125 -4.49 -2.03 -4.80
N TRP A 126 -3.92 -0.95 -5.33
CA TRP A 126 -3.95 -0.63 -6.75
C TRP A 126 -2.54 -0.40 -7.32
N LYS A 127 -2.39 -0.66 -8.62
CA LYS A 127 -1.21 -0.32 -9.42
C LYS A 127 -1.62 0.47 -10.65
N THR A 128 -0.80 1.44 -11.06
CA THR A 128 -0.97 2.12 -12.35
C THR A 128 -0.50 1.22 -13.49
N THR A 129 -1.21 1.23 -14.63
CA THR A 129 -0.85 0.42 -15.82
C THR A 129 -0.75 1.24 -17.10
N LYS A 130 -1.78 2.03 -17.41
CA LYS A 130 -1.79 2.94 -18.58
C LYS A 130 -1.71 4.38 -18.08
N ILE A 131 -0.67 5.09 -18.53
CA ILE A 131 -0.41 6.47 -18.15
C ILE A 131 -0.57 7.34 -19.39
N ASN A 132 -1.72 8.01 -19.53
CA ASN A 132 -1.98 8.99 -20.57
C ASN A 132 -1.76 10.38 -19.98
N LEU A 133 -0.54 10.89 -20.12
CA LEU A 133 -0.12 12.16 -19.52
C LEU A 133 -1.05 13.32 -19.89
N GLY A 134 -1.53 14.03 -18.87
CA GLY A 134 -2.48 15.14 -19.00
C GLY A 134 -3.90 14.74 -19.40
N THR A 135 -4.19 13.45 -19.54
CA THR A 135 -5.53 12.94 -19.89
C THR A 135 -6.07 12.04 -18.80
N SER A 136 -5.48 10.86 -18.59
CA SER A 136 -5.99 9.86 -17.65
C SER A 136 -4.95 8.85 -17.19
N ILE A 137 -5.19 8.26 -16.02
CA ILE A 137 -4.41 7.20 -15.42
C ILE A 137 -5.33 6.00 -15.19
N CYS A 138 -4.90 4.82 -15.63
CA CYS A 138 -5.56 3.56 -15.34
C CYS A 138 -4.92 2.88 -14.13
N PHE A 139 -5.75 2.57 -13.14
CA PHE A 139 -5.45 1.78 -11.96
C PHE A 139 -6.04 0.38 -12.13
N VAL A 140 -5.25 -0.66 -11.85
CA VAL A 140 -5.71 -2.04 -11.76
C VAL A 140 -5.52 -2.54 -10.34
N ARG A 141 -6.40 -3.43 -9.90
CA ARG A 141 -6.25 -4.08 -8.60
C ARG A 141 -5.00 -4.95 -8.59
N ASP A 142 -4.18 -4.79 -7.56
CA ASP A 142 -3.01 -5.64 -7.31
C ASP A 142 -3.40 -7.03 -6.76
#